data_AF-A0A2I0NJ31-F1
#
_entry.id   AF-A0A2I0NJ31-F1
#
_cell.length_a   1.000
_cell.length_b   1.000
_cell.length_c   1.000
_cell.angle_alpha   90.00
_cell.angle_beta   90.00
_cell.angle_gamma   90.00
#
_symmetry.space_group_name_H-M   'P 1'
#
loop_
_entity.id
_entity.type
_entity.pdbx_description
1 polymer ?
#
loop_
_entity_poly.entity_id
_entity_poly.type
_entity_poly.pdbx_seq_one_letter_code
_entity_poly.pdbx_strand_id
1 'polypeptide(L)'
;MKYAALSKKFRKFFELPSSPVAVRILGEDSKEEVTDTSPMRYCEMVRRSAMYGESFVFSVEELTCTSAELALGFTEPTYGEVYPRIKPANTKLVSITPLEKSGSEPDVVIIVANPRKIMRVSTILAQLHDKQPVESKFKGEFAVCGECTAIPYMEKKVNLSLLCNGARMFSGYSDDELVMGFPVEDFIRISESTEEKEIISALCGCIMDDIPKNAVTAFETIGFGKGTDHFFGRFGEEILRLYTPKDGDGKITSLTLHVPVKFKDSETAAIANEKSREILQLPVLHRVRDNWMDIVVPLELGEPLSRACMRGEKFVALIRSGIDAVLKEVEKVRRKTAS
;
A
#
# COMPACT_ATOMS: atom_id res chain seq x y z
N MET A 1 -26.29 -1.39 -3.82
CA MET A 1 -25.84 -0.06 -3.35
C MET A 1 -24.87 -0.11 -2.16
N LYS A 2 -25.08 -0.97 -1.15
CA LYS A 2 -24.19 -1.11 0.03
C LYS A 2 -22.70 -1.30 -0.34
N TYR A 3 -22.37 -2.27 -1.20
CA TYR A 3 -20.99 -2.59 -1.55
C TYR A 3 -20.26 -1.52 -2.38
N ALA A 4 -20.98 -0.72 -3.17
CA ALA A 4 -20.40 0.42 -3.89
C ALA A 4 -19.88 1.50 -2.93
N ALA A 5 -20.65 1.80 -1.87
CA ALA A 5 -20.21 2.74 -0.84
C ALA A 5 -19.01 2.20 -0.05
N LEU A 6 -19.04 0.93 0.34
CA LEU A 6 -17.94 0.27 1.06
C LEU A 6 -16.65 0.23 0.22
N SER A 7 -16.73 -0.20 -1.05
CA SER A 7 -15.60 -0.20 -1.98
C SER A 7 -14.99 1.19 -2.10
N LYS A 8 -15.82 2.22 -2.33
CA LYS A 8 -15.35 3.61 -2.42
C LYS A 8 -14.65 4.09 -1.14
N LYS A 9 -15.24 3.81 0.03
CA LYS A 9 -14.70 4.19 1.34
C LYS A 9 -13.35 3.52 1.59
N PHE A 10 -13.28 2.20 1.42
CA PHE A 10 -12.07 1.41 1.60
C PHE A 10 -10.94 1.85 0.66
N ARG A 11 -11.23 1.98 -0.64
CA ARG A 11 -10.25 2.40 -1.65
C ARG A 11 -9.70 3.80 -1.37
N LYS A 12 -10.55 4.73 -0.99
CA LYS A 12 -10.14 6.10 -0.68
C LYS A 12 -9.22 6.13 0.54
N PHE A 13 -9.56 5.41 1.60
CA PHE A 13 -8.79 5.43 2.84
C PHE A 13 -7.43 4.75 2.71
N PHE A 14 -7.39 3.56 2.11
CA PHE A 14 -6.16 2.78 1.90
C PHE A 14 -5.41 3.12 0.61
N GLU A 15 -5.92 4.10 -0.16
CA GLU A 15 -5.36 4.57 -1.43
C GLU A 15 -5.15 3.43 -2.44
N LEU A 16 -6.07 2.47 -2.49
CA LEU A 16 -5.93 1.28 -3.36
C LEU A 16 -5.92 1.67 -4.85
N PRO A 17 -4.99 1.11 -5.64
CA PRO A 17 -4.90 1.40 -7.08
C PRO A 17 -6.04 0.79 -7.88
N SER A 18 -6.64 -0.30 -7.37
CA SER A 18 -7.64 -1.12 -8.05
C SER A 18 -8.90 -1.31 -7.19
N SER A 19 -9.93 -1.87 -7.81
CA SER A 19 -11.15 -2.23 -7.11
C SER A 19 -10.96 -3.50 -6.29
N PRO A 20 -11.44 -3.56 -5.02
CA PRO A 20 -11.68 -4.82 -4.34
C PRO A 20 -12.57 -5.71 -5.20
N VAL A 21 -12.29 -7.01 -5.19
CA VAL A 21 -12.97 -8.00 -6.03
C VAL A 21 -13.87 -8.85 -5.15
N ALA A 22 -15.17 -8.84 -5.43
CA ALA A 22 -16.14 -9.75 -4.86
C ALA A 22 -16.04 -11.12 -5.54
N VAL A 23 -15.95 -12.17 -4.73
CA VAL A 23 -15.96 -13.57 -5.17
C VAL A 23 -17.11 -14.31 -4.50
N ARG A 24 -17.86 -15.07 -5.28
CA ARG A 24 -18.92 -15.97 -4.79
C ARG A 24 -18.66 -17.39 -5.26
N ILE A 25 -18.82 -18.35 -4.34
CA ILE A 25 -18.71 -19.78 -4.61
C ILE A 25 -20.13 -20.33 -4.72
N LEU A 26 -20.49 -20.89 -5.88
CA LEU A 26 -21.86 -21.23 -6.22
C LEU A 26 -22.01 -22.74 -6.41
N GLY A 27 -22.90 -23.34 -5.62
CA GLY A 27 -23.25 -24.77 -5.68
C GLY A 27 -24.26 -25.12 -6.78
N GLU A 28 -24.76 -26.36 -6.75
CA GLU A 28 -25.60 -26.93 -7.80
C GLU A 28 -26.89 -26.15 -8.10
N ASP A 29 -27.49 -25.56 -7.07
CA ASP A 29 -28.76 -24.84 -7.14
C ASP A 29 -28.65 -23.45 -7.81
N SER A 30 -27.44 -23.02 -8.16
CA SER A 30 -27.23 -21.73 -8.82
C SER A 30 -27.86 -21.70 -10.21
N LYS A 31 -28.48 -20.55 -10.52
CA LYS A 31 -29.09 -20.23 -11.82
C LYS A 31 -28.30 -19.20 -12.62
N GLU A 32 -27.09 -18.88 -12.16
CA GLU A 32 -26.19 -17.95 -12.85
C GLU A 32 -25.69 -18.59 -14.16
N GLU A 33 -25.53 -17.79 -15.19
CA GLU A 33 -25.03 -18.24 -16.50
C GLU A 33 -23.53 -17.97 -16.62
N VAL A 34 -22.80 -18.92 -17.22
CA VAL A 34 -21.38 -18.75 -17.53
C VAL A 34 -21.22 -17.58 -18.50
N THR A 35 -20.25 -16.71 -18.21
CA THR A 35 -19.91 -15.58 -19.06
C THR A 35 -19.24 -16.08 -20.34
N ASP A 36 -19.64 -15.53 -21.49
CA ASP A 36 -18.98 -15.81 -22.77
C ASP A 36 -17.58 -15.18 -22.79
N THR A 37 -16.58 -15.96 -22.40
CA THR A 37 -15.17 -15.58 -22.39
C THR A 37 -14.29 -16.77 -22.77
N SER A 38 -13.12 -16.49 -23.34
CA SER A 38 -12.11 -17.53 -23.54
C SER A 38 -11.60 -18.05 -22.18
N PRO A 39 -11.27 -19.36 -22.07
CA PRO A 39 -10.71 -19.93 -20.86
C PRO A 39 -9.44 -19.21 -20.40
N MET A 40 -9.32 -18.97 -19.10
CA MET A 40 -8.18 -18.27 -18.51
C MET A 40 -7.90 -18.71 -17.08
N ARG A 41 -6.86 -18.14 -16.47
CA ARG A 41 -6.51 -18.45 -15.07
C ARG A 41 -7.42 -17.68 -14.11
N TYR A 42 -7.78 -18.29 -12.98
CA TYR A 42 -8.52 -17.59 -11.92
C TYR A 42 -7.84 -16.29 -11.46
N CYS A 43 -6.51 -16.31 -11.27
CA CYS A 43 -5.77 -15.10 -10.88
C CYS A 43 -5.82 -14.01 -11.95
N GLU A 44 -5.99 -14.36 -13.22
CA GLU A 44 -6.18 -13.42 -14.33
C GLU A 44 -7.58 -12.80 -14.29
N MET A 45 -8.62 -13.59 -14.05
CA MET A 45 -9.99 -13.07 -13.87
C MET A 45 -10.06 -12.09 -12.70
N VAL A 46 -9.43 -12.43 -11.56
CA VAL A 46 -9.33 -11.52 -10.41
C VAL A 46 -8.57 -10.24 -10.77
N ARG A 47 -7.46 -10.34 -11.51
CA ARG A 47 -6.69 -9.17 -11.96
C ARG A 47 -7.52 -8.26 -12.85
N ARG A 48 -8.20 -8.83 -13.85
CA ARG A 48 -9.01 -8.09 -14.82
C ARG A 48 -10.22 -7.44 -14.16
N SER A 49 -10.85 -8.14 -13.22
CA SER A 49 -11.88 -7.56 -12.37
C SER A 49 -11.36 -6.36 -11.58
N ALA A 50 -10.23 -6.51 -10.88
CA ALA A 50 -9.66 -5.44 -10.07
C ALA A 50 -9.23 -4.20 -10.90
N MET A 51 -8.58 -4.42 -12.05
CA MET A 51 -7.93 -3.35 -12.84
C MET A 51 -8.81 -2.77 -13.94
N TYR A 52 -9.60 -3.60 -14.60
CA TYR A 52 -10.41 -3.21 -15.78
C TYR A 52 -11.91 -3.20 -15.49
N GLY A 53 -12.31 -3.63 -14.29
CA GLY A 53 -13.70 -3.61 -13.87
C GLY A 53 -14.56 -4.70 -14.51
N GLU A 54 -13.94 -5.78 -15.02
CA GLU A 54 -14.63 -6.88 -15.67
C GLU A 54 -15.29 -7.84 -14.67
N SER A 55 -16.40 -8.46 -15.08
CA SER A 55 -17.12 -9.44 -14.26
C SER A 55 -17.18 -10.78 -14.99
N PHE A 56 -17.05 -11.86 -14.23
CA PHE A 56 -17.01 -13.22 -14.74
C PHE A 56 -17.91 -14.12 -13.90
N VAL A 57 -18.55 -15.08 -14.56
CA VAL A 57 -19.13 -16.29 -13.98
C VAL A 57 -18.56 -17.43 -14.79
N PHE A 58 -17.98 -18.43 -14.15
CA PHE A 58 -17.29 -19.51 -14.85
C PHE A 58 -17.42 -20.85 -14.11
N SER A 59 -17.38 -21.94 -14.86
CA SER A 59 -17.26 -23.31 -14.35
C SER A 59 -15.84 -23.84 -14.57
N VAL A 60 -15.61 -25.13 -14.29
CA VAL A 60 -14.28 -25.74 -14.42
C VAL A 60 -13.75 -25.70 -15.85
N GLU A 61 -14.65 -25.70 -16.83
CA GLU A 61 -14.36 -25.72 -18.27
C GLU A 61 -13.64 -24.44 -18.76
N GLU A 62 -13.87 -23.30 -18.11
CA GLU A 62 -13.19 -22.04 -18.44
C GLU A 62 -11.88 -21.82 -17.64
N LEU A 63 -11.49 -22.76 -16.77
CA LEU A 63 -10.24 -22.68 -16.01
C LEU A 63 -9.07 -23.35 -16.75
N THR A 64 -7.97 -22.60 -16.91
CA THR A 64 -6.72 -23.13 -17.50
C THR A 64 -5.68 -23.58 -16.48
N CYS A 65 -6.00 -23.53 -15.18
CA CYS A 65 -5.06 -23.84 -14.11
C CYS A 65 -5.63 -24.88 -13.14
N THR A 66 -5.06 -26.09 -13.16
CA THR A 66 -5.44 -27.20 -12.26
C THR A 66 -5.34 -26.85 -10.78
N SER A 67 -4.41 -25.97 -10.40
CA SER A 67 -4.34 -25.47 -9.02
C SER A 67 -5.60 -24.69 -8.63
N ALA A 68 -6.18 -23.91 -9.53
CA ALA A 68 -7.41 -23.18 -9.27
C ALA A 68 -8.62 -24.13 -9.22
N GLU A 69 -8.69 -25.09 -10.15
CA GLU A 69 -9.73 -26.14 -10.15
C GLU A 69 -9.80 -26.86 -8.79
N LEU A 70 -8.65 -27.33 -8.30
CA LEU A 70 -8.58 -28.03 -7.02
C LEU A 70 -8.84 -27.10 -5.83
N ALA A 71 -8.21 -25.92 -5.78
CA ALA A 71 -8.37 -25.00 -4.65
C ALA A 71 -9.79 -24.45 -4.51
N LEU A 72 -10.47 -24.17 -5.63
CA LEU A 72 -11.83 -23.64 -5.63
C LEU A 72 -12.88 -24.73 -5.42
N GLY A 73 -12.47 -26.00 -5.27
CA GLY A 73 -13.39 -27.10 -4.94
C GLY A 73 -14.28 -27.51 -6.11
N PHE A 74 -13.81 -27.40 -7.35
CA PHE A 74 -14.50 -27.97 -8.50
C PHE A 74 -14.32 -29.50 -8.56
N THR A 75 -13.15 -29.99 -8.18
CA THR A 75 -12.78 -31.40 -8.28
C THR A 75 -12.10 -31.88 -6.99
N GLU A 76 -12.44 -33.09 -6.53
CA GLU A 76 -11.70 -33.75 -5.44
C GLU A 76 -10.32 -34.23 -5.94
N PRO A 77 -9.24 -34.04 -5.15
CA PRO A 77 -7.92 -34.54 -5.54
C PRO A 77 -7.89 -36.08 -5.55
N THR A 78 -7.32 -36.66 -6.61
CA THR A 78 -7.20 -38.12 -6.75
C THR A 78 -6.14 -38.73 -5.82
N TYR A 79 -5.07 -37.99 -5.52
CA TYR A 79 -3.94 -38.47 -4.73
C TYR A 79 -3.45 -37.41 -3.74
N GLY A 80 -3.30 -37.80 -2.48
CA GLY A 80 -2.78 -36.94 -1.43
C GLY A 80 -3.76 -35.83 -1.03
N GLU A 81 -3.38 -35.08 0.01
CA GLU A 81 -4.15 -33.95 0.49
C GLU A 81 -3.65 -32.66 -0.19
N VAL A 82 -4.56 -31.99 -0.91
CA VAL A 82 -4.29 -30.68 -1.52
C VAL A 82 -4.78 -29.60 -0.57
N TYR A 83 -3.84 -28.83 -0.02
CA TYR A 83 -4.14 -27.70 0.84
C TYR A 83 -3.38 -26.44 0.36
N PRO A 84 -4.06 -25.27 0.30
CA PRO A 84 -5.46 -25.03 0.69
C PRO A 84 -6.50 -25.28 -0.43
N ARG A 85 -7.69 -25.76 -0.05
CA ARG A 85 -8.84 -25.92 -0.95
C ARG A 85 -10.19 -25.82 -0.24
N ILE A 86 -11.24 -25.55 -1.00
CA ILE A 86 -12.63 -25.66 -0.58
C ILE A 86 -13.02 -27.14 -0.45
N LYS A 87 -13.71 -27.49 0.65
CA LYS A 87 -14.14 -28.85 0.96
C LYS A 87 -15.60 -28.87 1.43
N PRO A 88 -16.43 -29.84 0.98
CA PRO A 88 -16.16 -30.78 -0.12
C PRO A 88 -16.03 -30.04 -1.46
N ALA A 89 -15.55 -30.72 -2.50
CA ALA A 89 -15.50 -30.18 -3.85
C ALA A 89 -16.90 -30.19 -4.49
N ASN A 90 -17.73 -29.23 -4.08
CA ASN A 90 -19.11 -29.04 -4.54
C ASN A 90 -19.34 -27.70 -5.25
N THR A 91 -18.26 -27.05 -5.68
CA THR A 91 -18.33 -25.80 -6.45
C THR A 91 -18.70 -26.13 -7.89
N LYS A 92 -19.79 -25.52 -8.37
CA LYS A 92 -20.24 -25.65 -9.77
C LYS A 92 -19.88 -24.42 -10.59
N LEU A 93 -20.05 -23.24 -9.99
CA LEU A 93 -19.71 -21.96 -10.60
C LEU A 93 -18.97 -21.09 -9.60
N VAL A 94 -18.17 -20.17 -10.11
CA VAL A 94 -17.59 -19.08 -9.33
C VAL A 94 -17.91 -17.76 -10.04
N SER A 95 -18.39 -16.78 -9.28
CA SER A 95 -18.62 -15.42 -9.76
C SER A 95 -17.54 -14.50 -9.22
N ILE A 96 -16.97 -13.67 -10.11
CA ILE A 96 -15.97 -12.65 -9.82
C ILE A 96 -16.50 -11.33 -10.37
N THR A 97 -16.54 -10.29 -9.54
CA THR A 97 -16.94 -8.95 -10.00
C THR A 97 -16.25 -7.89 -9.17
N PRO A 98 -16.04 -6.65 -9.67
CA PRO A 98 -15.65 -5.54 -8.82
C PRO A 98 -16.69 -5.38 -7.72
N LEU A 99 -16.25 -5.19 -6.48
CA LEU A 99 -17.12 -5.15 -5.32
C LEU A 99 -18.21 -4.08 -5.46
N GLU A 100 -17.90 -2.93 -6.07
CA GLU A 100 -18.87 -1.87 -6.34
C GLU A 100 -19.98 -2.25 -7.32
N LYS A 101 -19.78 -3.28 -8.15
CA LYS A 101 -20.77 -3.83 -9.06
C LYS A 101 -21.53 -5.02 -8.46
N SER A 102 -21.14 -5.49 -7.27
CA SER A 102 -21.76 -6.66 -6.65
C SER A 102 -23.22 -6.40 -6.27
N GLY A 103 -24.13 -7.14 -6.92
CA GLY A 103 -25.56 -7.14 -6.60
C GLY A 103 -25.93 -8.08 -5.45
N SER A 104 -25.11 -9.09 -5.21
CA SER A 104 -25.29 -10.10 -4.16
C SER A 104 -24.18 -10.00 -3.11
N GLU A 105 -24.39 -10.66 -1.98
CA GLU A 105 -23.37 -10.78 -0.93
C GLU A 105 -22.21 -11.65 -1.44
N PRO A 106 -20.96 -11.14 -1.41
CA PRO A 106 -19.78 -11.94 -1.71
C PRO A 106 -19.46 -12.89 -0.55
N ASP A 107 -18.90 -14.05 -0.86
CA ASP A 107 -18.36 -14.94 0.18
C ASP A 107 -16.96 -14.50 0.60
N VAL A 108 -16.17 -14.02 -0.37
CA VAL A 108 -14.81 -13.52 -0.18
C VAL A 108 -14.65 -12.20 -0.92
N VAL A 109 -13.93 -11.28 -0.29
CA VAL A 109 -13.44 -10.06 -0.96
C VAL A 109 -11.93 -10.16 -1.10
N ILE A 110 -11.39 -9.86 -2.28
CA ILE A 110 -9.96 -9.90 -2.56
C ILE A 110 -9.47 -8.50 -2.88
N ILE A 111 -8.34 -8.09 -2.31
CA ILE A 111 -7.65 -6.85 -2.69
C ILE A 111 -6.26 -7.16 -3.24
N VAL A 112 -5.82 -6.36 -4.21
CA VAL A 112 -4.45 -6.37 -4.73
C VAL A 112 -3.80 -5.06 -4.34
N ALA A 113 -2.69 -5.12 -3.62
CA ALA A 113 -2.03 -3.94 -3.09
C ALA A 113 -0.54 -4.20 -2.81
N ASN A 114 0.23 -3.13 -2.60
CA ASN A 114 1.63 -3.26 -2.23
C ASN A 114 1.80 -3.50 -0.71
N PRO A 115 3.00 -3.96 -0.24
CA PRO A 115 3.25 -4.25 1.16
C PRO A 115 2.88 -3.12 2.13
N ARG A 116 3.09 -1.86 1.73
CA ARG A 116 2.76 -0.70 2.56
C ARG A 116 1.27 -0.59 2.83
N LYS A 117 0.43 -0.77 1.79
CA LYS A 117 -1.03 -0.71 1.93
C LYS A 117 -1.55 -1.90 2.72
N ILE A 118 -1.03 -3.10 2.47
CA ILE A 118 -1.36 -4.29 3.25
C ILE A 118 -1.00 -4.10 4.73
N MET A 119 0.17 -3.53 5.04
CA MET A 119 0.54 -3.23 6.43
C MET A 119 -0.51 -2.34 7.11
N ARG A 120 -1.02 -1.29 6.44
CA ARG A 120 -2.03 -0.38 7.01
C ARG A 120 -3.33 -1.12 7.30
N VAL A 121 -3.75 -1.97 6.36
CA VAL A 121 -4.91 -2.84 6.52
C VAL A 121 -4.73 -3.78 7.71
N SER A 122 -3.59 -4.47 7.81
CA SER A 122 -3.29 -5.39 8.90
C SER A 122 -3.28 -4.70 10.28
N THR A 123 -2.75 -3.48 10.38
CA THR A 123 -2.79 -2.71 11.64
C THR A 123 -4.21 -2.43 12.10
N ILE A 124 -5.10 -2.05 11.18
CA ILE A 124 -6.51 -1.78 11.51
C ILE A 124 -7.26 -3.07 11.83
N LEU A 125 -7.04 -4.14 11.06
CA LEU A 125 -7.59 -5.46 11.37
C LEU A 125 -7.18 -5.90 12.77
N ALA A 126 -5.90 -5.82 13.12
CA ALA A 126 -5.44 -6.18 14.46
C ALA A 126 -6.18 -5.41 15.55
N GLN A 127 -6.43 -4.09 15.36
CA GLN A 127 -7.23 -3.32 16.31
C GLN A 127 -8.67 -3.85 16.41
N LEU A 128 -9.31 -4.10 15.28
CA LEU A 128 -10.68 -4.64 15.24
C LEU A 128 -10.78 -6.03 15.88
N HIS A 129 -9.69 -6.81 15.89
CA HIS A 129 -9.61 -8.12 16.53
C HIS A 129 -8.90 -8.06 17.89
N ASP A 130 -9.25 -7.10 18.74
CA ASP A 130 -8.78 -7.01 20.13
C ASP A 130 -7.24 -7.00 20.27
N LYS A 131 -6.57 -6.32 19.33
CA LYS A 131 -5.10 -6.21 19.22
C LYS A 131 -4.39 -7.56 18.98
N GLN A 132 -5.12 -8.59 18.54
CA GLN A 132 -4.53 -9.86 18.14
C GLN A 132 -3.76 -9.70 16.82
N PRO A 133 -2.66 -10.46 16.63
CA PRO A 133 -1.92 -10.45 15.38
C PRO A 133 -2.79 -10.96 14.23
N VAL A 134 -2.59 -10.39 13.04
CA VAL A 134 -3.12 -10.96 11.80
C VAL A 134 -2.27 -12.17 11.43
N GLU A 135 -2.83 -13.37 11.58
CA GLU A 135 -2.19 -14.61 11.15
C GLU A 135 -2.31 -14.78 9.63
N SER A 136 -1.30 -15.40 9.02
CA SER A 136 -1.34 -15.74 7.59
C SER A 136 -0.73 -17.11 7.34
N LYS A 137 -1.40 -17.89 6.49
CA LYS A 137 -0.98 -19.22 6.03
C LYS A 137 -0.73 -19.19 4.53
N PHE A 138 0.51 -19.44 4.11
CA PHE A 138 0.87 -19.51 2.71
C PHE A 138 2.03 -20.48 2.48
N LYS A 139 2.10 -21.02 1.27
CA LYS A 139 3.20 -21.84 0.73
C LYS A 139 3.88 -21.17 -0.48
N GLY A 140 3.33 -20.06 -0.99
CA GLY A 140 3.77 -19.47 -2.26
C GLY A 140 3.23 -20.22 -3.48
N GLU A 141 2.25 -21.10 -3.25
CA GLU A 141 1.54 -21.91 -4.24
C GLU A 141 0.05 -21.74 -4.00
N PHE A 142 -0.79 -21.99 -5.01
CA PHE A 142 -2.24 -21.77 -4.87
C PHE A 142 -2.59 -20.34 -4.39
N ALA A 143 -1.82 -19.33 -4.78
CA ALA A 143 -1.89 -17.98 -4.22
C ALA A 143 -3.29 -17.36 -4.20
N VAL A 144 -3.80 -16.91 -5.35
CA VAL A 144 -5.09 -16.19 -5.36
C VAL A 144 -6.25 -17.16 -5.10
N CYS A 145 -6.24 -18.36 -5.71
CA CYS A 145 -7.31 -19.34 -5.61
C CYS A 145 -7.39 -20.06 -4.25
N GLY A 146 -6.26 -20.42 -3.67
CA GLY A 146 -6.20 -21.16 -2.41
C GLY A 146 -6.00 -20.24 -1.22
N GLU A 147 -4.87 -19.54 -1.19
CA GLU A 147 -4.47 -18.71 -0.05
C GLU A 147 -5.41 -17.52 0.15
N CYS A 148 -5.86 -16.85 -0.92
CA CYS A 148 -6.72 -15.67 -0.81
C CYS A 148 -8.20 -15.90 -1.16
N THR A 149 -8.60 -17.12 -1.54
CA THR A 149 -10.02 -17.44 -1.74
C THR A 149 -10.46 -18.62 -0.88
N ALA A 150 -9.85 -19.80 -1.04
CA ALA A 150 -10.26 -20.98 -0.29
C ALA A 150 -10.06 -20.84 1.23
N ILE A 151 -8.94 -20.30 1.71
CA ILE A 151 -8.71 -20.10 3.15
C ILE A 151 -9.74 -19.13 3.75
N PRO A 152 -9.94 -17.90 3.22
CA PRO A 152 -10.98 -17.01 3.74
C PRO A 152 -12.39 -17.59 3.65
N TYR A 153 -12.69 -18.32 2.59
CA TYR A 153 -13.99 -18.97 2.42
C TYR A 153 -14.25 -20.03 3.49
N MET A 154 -13.29 -20.92 3.72
CA MET A 154 -13.44 -22.09 4.59
C MET A 154 -13.22 -21.77 6.07
N GLU A 155 -12.18 -21.00 6.39
CA GLU A 155 -11.78 -20.73 7.77
C GLU A 155 -12.45 -19.48 8.35
N LYS A 156 -13.13 -18.68 7.52
CA LYS A 156 -13.71 -17.38 7.90
C LYS A 156 -12.70 -16.48 8.60
N LYS A 157 -11.46 -16.49 8.10
CA LYS A 157 -10.36 -15.63 8.54
C LYS A 157 -9.70 -14.95 7.35
N VAL A 158 -9.28 -13.70 7.52
CA VAL A 158 -8.42 -13.03 6.54
C VAL A 158 -7.16 -13.84 6.25
N ASN A 159 -6.64 -13.77 5.02
CA ASN A 159 -5.36 -14.41 4.69
C ASN A 159 -4.60 -13.66 3.59
N LEU A 160 -3.29 -13.56 3.74
CA LEU A 160 -2.37 -12.90 2.82
C LEU A 160 -1.59 -13.92 1.99
N SER A 161 -1.36 -13.59 0.72
CA SER A 161 -0.51 -14.34 -0.20
C SER A 161 0.61 -13.47 -0.74
N LEU A 162 1.80 -14.08 -0.89
CA LEU A 162 2.96 -13.48 -1.56
C LEU A 162 2.92 -13.65 -3.09
N LEU A 163 1.82 -14.19 -3.62
CA LEU A 163 1.62 -14.60 -5.01
C LEU A 163 2.49 -15.81 -5.42
N CYS A 164 1.97 -16.60 -6.35
CA CYS A 164 2.70 -17.71 -6.96
C CYS A 164 3.28 -17.28 -8.31
N ASN A 165 4.24 -18.06 -8.82
CA ASN A 165 4.85 -17.80 -10.13
C ASN A 165 3.82 -17.69 -11.25
N GLY A 166 2.76 -18.52 -11.22
CA GLY A 166 1.71 -18.49 -12.23
C GLY A 166 0.97 -17.15 -12.30
N ALA A 167 0.67 -16.54 -11.15
CA ALA A 167 0.01 -15.24 -11.11
C ALA A 167 0.93 -14.14 -11.67
N ARG A 168 2.22 -14.16 -11.33
CA ARG A 168 3.21 -13.17 -11.82
C ARG A 168 3.44 -13.28 -13.33
N MET A 169 3.70 -14.50 -13.81
CA MET A 169 4.09 -14.73 -15.22
C MET A 169 2.92 -14.60 -16.20
N PHE A 170 1.71 -15.04 -15.81
CA PHE A 170 0.59 -15.16 -16.75
C PHE A 170 -0.55 -14.19 -16.49
N SER A 171 -0.60 -13.56 -15.31
CA SER A 171 -1.74 -12.72 -14.91
C SER A 171 -1.36 -11.28 -14.57
N GLY A 172 -0.13 -10.86 -14.88
CA GLY A 172 0.28 -9.44 -14.86
C GLY A 172 0.37 -8.81 -13.47
N TYR A 173 0.63 -9.60 -12.43
CA TYR A 173 0.93 -9.09 -11.08
C TYR A 173 2.42 -8.71 -10.98
N SER A 174 2.71 -7.54 -10.41
CA SER A 174 4.08 -7.02 -10.28
C SER A 174 4.81 -7.52 -9.03
N ASP A 175 6.15 -7.43 -9.04
CA ASP A 175 7.03 -7.88 -7.93
C ASP A 175 6.74 -7.21 -6.59
N ASP A 176 6.17 -6.00 -6.61
CA ASP A 176 5.79 -5.23 -5.44
C ASP A 176 4.30 -5.38 -5.04
N GLU A 177 3.55 -6.26 -5.69
CA GLU A 177 2.16 -6.56 -5.36
C GLU A 177 2.03 -7.80 -4.46
N LEU A 178 1.05 -7.73 -3.58
CA LEU A 178 0.55 -8.78 -2.71
C LEU A 178 -0.98 -8.89 -2.88
N VAL A 179 -1.53 -10.01 -2.44
CA VAL A 179 -2.98 -10.24 -2.46
C VAL A 179 -3.46 -10.62 -1.07
N MET A 180 -4.55 -10.01 -0.61
CA MET A 180 -5.18 -10.35 0.66
C MET A 180 -6.65 -10.66 0.41
N GLY A 181 -7.09 -11.80 0.93
CA GLY A 181 -8.47 -12.26 0.89
C GLY A 181 -9.14 -12.08 2.25
N PHE A 182 -10.42 -11.71 2.24
CA PHE A 182 -11.21 -11.40 3.42
C PHE A 182 -12.51 -12.17 3.38
N PRO A 183 -12.96 -12.74 4.52
CA PRO A 183 -14.38 -12.95 4.74
C PRO A 183 -15.13 -11.62 4.57
N VAL A 184 -16.33 -11.65 4.00
CA VAL A 184 -17.12 -10.43 3.75
C VAL A 184 -17.36 -9.60 5.01
N GLU A 185 -17.58 -10.25 6.15
CA GLU A 185 -17.81 -9.62 7.45
C GLU A 185 -16.61 -8.77 7.90
N ASP A 186 -15.40 -9.32 7.82
CA ASP A 186 -14.17 -8.60 8.15
C ASP A 186 -13.96 -7.42 7.21
N PHE A 187 -14.21 -7.61 5.90
CA PHE A 187 -14.10 -6.53 4.92
C PHE A 187 -15.09 -5.38 5.20
N ILE A 188 -16.34 -5.69 5.57
CA ILE A 188 -17.32 -4.68 5.96
C ILE A 188 -16.83 -3.93 7.21
N ARG A 189 -16.41 -4.67 8.24
CA ARG A 189 -15.98 -4.12 9.52
C ARG A 189 -14.80 -3.14 9.38
N ILE A 190 -13.78 -3.53 8.62
CA ILE A 190 -12.65 -2.63 8.34
C ILE A 190 -13.05 -1.43 7.48
N SER A 191 -13.95 -1.62 6.52
CA SER A 191 -14.41 -0.51 5.67
C SER A 191 -15.16 0.53 6.50
N GLU A 192 -15.99 0.10 7.44
CA GLU A 192 -16.77 0.97 8.31
C GLU A 192 -15.91 1.73 9.32
N SER A 193 -14.88 1.09 9.87
CA SER A 193 -13.98 1.68 10.87
C SER A 193 -13.05 2.77 10.34
N THR A 194 -12.93 2.95 9.02
CA THR A 194 -12.06 3.97 8.40
C THR A 194 -12.46 5.43 8.69
N GLU A 195 -13.55 5.67 9.42
CA GLU A 195 -13.97 6.99 9.92
C GLU A 195 -13.75 7.16 11.44
N GLU A 196 -13.39 6.09 12.16
CA GLU A 196 -13.22 6.09 13.61
C GLU A 196 -11.82 6.54 13.99
N LYS A 197 -11.72 7.76 14.53
CA LYS A 197 -10.42 8.39 14.87
C LYS A 197 -9.55 7.54 15.80
N GLU A 198 -10.17 6.81 16.74
CA GLU A 198 -9.47 5.95 17.69
C GLU A 198 -8.78 4.76 16.98
N ILE A 199 -9.42 4.21 15.95
CA ILE A 199 -8.88 3.09 15.16
C ILE A 199 -7.81 3.58 14.18
N ILE A 200 -8.00 4.77 13.59
CA ILE A 200 -7.02 5.38 12.69
C ILE A 200 -5.74 5.79 13.44
N SER A 201 -5.86 6.17 14.72
CA SER A 201 -4.72 6.54 15.58
C SER A 201 -3.75 5.38 15.87
N ALA A 202 -4.16 4.13 15.60
CA ALA A 202 -3.32 2.95 15.71
C ALA A 202 -2.28 2.84 14.58
N LEU A 203 -2.50 3.55 13.46
CA LEU A 203 -1.45 3.73 12.46
C LEU A 203 -0.39 4.62 13.09
N CYS A 204 0.89 4.23 13.00
CA CYS A 204 1.98 5.02 13.57
C CYS A 204 1.81 6.48 13.15
N GLY A 205 1.83 7.40 14.12
CA GLY A 205 1.45 8.82 14.00
C GLY A 205 2.31 9.68 13.05
N CYS A 206 3.00 9.03 12.10
CA CYS A 206 3.68 9.57 10.93
C CYS A 206 2.72 10.01 9.82
N ILE A 207 1.41 9.76 9.96
CA ILE A 207 0.42 10.17 8.95
C ILE A 207 0.31 11.69 8.95
N MET A 208 0.56 12.29 7.78
CA MET A 208 0.50 13.73 7.53
C MET A 208 -0.92 14.34 7.56
N ASP A 209 -1.89 13.64 8.15
CA ASP A 209 -3.28 14.08 8.28
C ASP A 209 -3.51 14.94 9.54
N ASP A 210 -2.57 14.90 10.49
CA ASP A 210 -2.53 15.81 11.64
C ASP A 210 -1.95 17.20 11.28
N ILE A 211 -1.54 17.40 10.03
CA ILE A 211 -0.90 18.63 9.58
C ILE A 211 -1.99 19.68 9.26
N PRO A 212 -1.90 20.90 9.83
CA PRO A 212 -2.84 21.98 9.55
C PRO A 212 -3.02 22.24 8.04
N LYS A 213 -4.26 22.39 7.57
CA LYS A 213 -4.56 22.60 6.13
C LYS A 213 -3.77 23.76 5.52
N ASN A 214 -3.62 24.85 6.25
CA ASN A 214 -2.83 26.01 5.83
C ASN A 214 -1.33 25.70 5.69
N ALA A 215 -0.77 24.81 6.51
CA ALA A 215 0.59 24.33 6.33
C ALA A 215 0.71 23.48 5.05
N VAL A 216 -0.24 22.56 4.82
CA VAL A 216 -0.30 21.75 3.59
C VAL A 216 -0.34 22.64 2.34
N THR A 217 -1.25 23.61 2.29
CA THR A 217 -1.37 24.55 1.17
C THR A 217 -0.10 25.38 0.97
N ALA A 218 0.58 25.77 2.05
CA ALA A 218 1.86 26.48 1.95
C ALA A 218 2.94 25.59 1.33
N PHE A 219 3.05 24.32 1.73
CA PHE A 219 4.01 23.38 1.14
C PHE A 219 3.72 23.13 -0.35
N GLU A 220 2.45 22.97 -0.72
CA GLU A 220 2.01 22.82 -2.12
C GLU A 220 2.37 24.05 -2.96
N THR A 221 2.14 25.26 -2.42
CA THR A 221 2.49 26.52 -3.08
C THR A 221 3.99 26.68 -3.32
N ILE A 222 4.82 26.09 -2.45
CA ILE A 222 6.29 26.09 -2.61
C ILE A 222 6.74 25.10 -3.69
N GLY A 223 5.93 24.10 -4.02
CA GLY A 223 6.24 23.08 -5.03
C GLY A 223 6.42 21.67 -4.45
N PHE A 224 6.02 21.44 -3.20
CA PHE A 224 5.98 20.09 -2.63
C PHE A 224 4.63 19.40 -2.92
N GLY A 225 4.67 18.12 -3.30
CA GLY A 225 3.53 17.22 -3.24
C GLY A 225 3.40 16.53 -1.89
N LYS A 226 2.17 16.21 -1.48
CA LYS A 226 1.89 15.42 -0.28
C LYS A 226 2.13 13.94 -0.55
N GLY A 227 3.12 13.35 0.12
CA GLY A 227 3.24 11.90 0.29
C GLY A 227 2.52 11.43 1.55
N THR A 228 2.59 10.13 1.84
CA THR A 228 1.93 9.55 3.01
C THR A 228 2.63 9.93 4.34
N ASP A 229 3.96 10.04 4.33
CA ASP A 229 4.83 10.22 5.51
C ASP A 229 5.75 11.45 5.43
N HIS A 230 5.86 12.07 4.25
CA HIS A 230 6.65 13.28 4.02
C HIS A 230 6.11 14.02 2.80
N PHE A 231 6.46 15.30 2.69
CA PHE A 231 6.26 16.10 1.49
C PHE A 231 7.47 15.92 0.58
N PHE A 232 7.30 15.93 -0.74
CA PHE A 232 8.44 15.84 -1.65
C PHE A 232 8.24 16.70 -2.89
N GLY A 233 9.31 17.27 -3.43
CA GLY A 233 9.26 18.15 -4.58
C GLY A 233 10.60 18.20 -5.29
N ARG A 234 10.57 18.58 -6.57
CA ARG A 234 11.79 18.75 -7.37
C ARG A 234 12.17 20.22 -7.38
N PHE A 235 13.40 20.51 -6.93
CA PHE A 235 13.95 21.86 -6.87
C PHE A 235 15.29 21.86 -7.61
N GLY A 236 15.29 22.36 -8.85
CA GLY A 236 16.41 22.20 -9.77
C GLY A 236 16.62 20.73 -10.17
N GLU A 237 17.84 20.23 -9.99
CA GLU A 237 18.18 18.83 -10.27
C GLU A 237 17.90 17.89 -9.10
N GLU A 238 17.62 18.43 -7.91
CA GLU A 238 17.50 17.64 -6.69
C GLU A 238 16.04 17.38 -6.32
N ILE A 239 15.81 16.23 -5.69
CA ILE A 239 14.53 15.87 -5.07
C ILE A 239 14.66 16.17 -3.57
N LEU A 240 13.91 17.15 -3.08
CA LEU A 240 13.82 17.41 -1.65
C LEU A 240 12.65 16.65 -1.05
N ARG A 241 12.87 16.15 0.15
CA ARG A 241 11.84 15.65 1.07
C ARG A 241 11.74 16.58 2.26
N LEU A 242 10.52 16.91 2.67
CA LEU A 242 10.22 17.71 3.85
C LEU A 242 9.44 16.83 4.84
N TYR A 243 10.05 16.59 5.99
CA TYR A 243 9.45 15.86 7.10
C TYR A 243 8.96 16.83 8.17
N THR A 244 7.92 16.41 8.90
CA THR A 244 7.33 17.15 10.01
C THR A 244 7.45 16.32 11.30
N PRO A 245 8.64 16.24 11.91
CA PRO A 245 8.84 15.45 13.12
C PRO A 245 7.97 15.98 14.26
N LYS A 246 7.45 15.06 15.08
CA LYS A 246 6.74 15.37 16.32
C LYS A 246 7.72 15.26 17.49
N ASP A 247 7.67 16.21 18.42
CA ASP A 247 8.41 16.18 19.68
C ASP A 247 7.79 15.17 20.68
N GLY A 248 8.37 15.09 21.88
CA GLY A 248 7.89 14.19 22.94
C GLY A 248 6.44 14.44 23.38
N ASP A 249 5.90 15.62 23.12
CA ASP A 249 4.51 15.99 23.38
C ASP A 249 3.59 15.81 22.15
N GLY A 250 4.10 15.26 21.05
CA GLY A 250 3.37 15.07 19.81
C GLY A 250 3.20 16.33 18.96
N LYS A 251 3.88 17.44 19.30
CA LYS A 251 3.79 18.71 18.57
C LYS A 251 4.89 18.80 17.50
N ILE A 252 4.57 19.42 16.37
CA ILE A 252 5.56 19.72 15.34
C ILE A 252 6.15 21.09 15.62
N THR A 253 7.40 21.16 16.06
CA THR A 253 8.13 22.41 16.37
C THR A 253 9.29 22.69 15.42
N SER A 254 9.63 21.72 14.57
CA SER A 254 10.64 21.85 13.53
C SER A 254 10.17 21.15 12.25
N LEU A 255 10.78 21.54 11.13
CA LEU A 255 10.69 20.83 9.85
C LEU A 255 12.06 20.25 9.52
N THR A 256 12.11 19.23 8.68
CA THR A 256 13.39 18.64 8.25
C THR A 256 13.43 18.53 6.75
N LEU A 257 14.37 19.23 6.12
CA LEU A 257 14.65 19.10 4.70
C LEU A 257 15.71 18.03 4.48
N HIS A 258 15.43 17.10 3.57
CA HIS A 258 16.28 15.95 3.28
C HIS A 258 16.49 15.83 1.78
N VAL A 259 17.75 15.75 1.37
CA VAL A 259 18.16 15.54 -0.01
C VAL A 259 18.99 14.25 -0.08
N PRO A 260 18.48 13.19 -0.73
CA PRO A 260 19.26 12.00 -1.01
C PRO A 260 20.11 12.21 -2.28
N VAL A 261 21.42 12.32 -2.11
CA VAL A 261 22.37 12.51 -3.21
C VAL A 261 22.91 11.15 -3.67
N LYS A 262 22.70 10.80 -4.94
CA LYS A 262 23.17 9.53 -5.53
C LYS A 262 24.59 9.66 -6.05
N PHE A 263 25.43 8.67 -5.74
CA PHE A 263 26.77 8.49 -6.29
C PHE A 263 26.84 7.23 -7.16
N LYS A 264 27.94 7.10 -7.92
CA LYS A 264 28.19 5.98 -8.83
C LYS A 264 28.25 4.65 -8.08
N ASP A 265 28.95 4.63 -6.95
CA ASP A 265 29.19 3.46 -6.10
C ASP A 265 29.33 3.88 -4.63
N SER A 266 29.31 2.89 -3.73
CA SER A 266 29.37 3.09 -2.28
C SER A 266 30.70 3.68 -1.81
N GLU A 267 31.80 3.39 -2.51
CA GLU A 267 33.13 3.91 -2.20
C GLU A 267 33.19 5.42 -2.44
N THR A 268 32.69 5.88 -3.59
CA THR A 268 32.58 7.31 -3.92
C THR A 268 31.71 8.05 -2.91
N ALA A 269 30.59 7.45 -2.48
CA ALA A 269 29.72 8.03 -1.47
C ALA A 269 30.41 8.17 -0.10
N ALA A 270 31.21 7.17 0.31
CA ALA A 270 31.97 7.21 1.56
C ALA A 270 33.02 8.33 1.55
N ILE A 271 33.79 8.45 0.46
CA ILE A 271 34.80 9.51 0.30
C ILE A 271 34.14 10.89 0.32
N ALA A 272 33.02 11.06 -0.39
CA ALA A 272 32.25 12.31 -0.39
C ALA A 272 31.83 12.71 1.03
N ASN A 273 31.36 11.74 1.82
CA ASN A 273 30.90 11.96 3.18
C ASN A 273 32.03 12.30 4.15
N GLU A 274 33.21 11.68 4.02
CA GLU A 274 34.39 12.05 4.82
C GLU A 274 34.83 13.49 4.53
N LYS A 275 34.99 13.84 3.25
CA LYS A 275 35.31 15.22 2.83
C LYS A 275 34.26 16.22 3.33
N SER A 276 32.99 15.82 3.41
CA SER A 276 31.88 16.69 3.83
C SER A 276 31.91 17.06 5.30
N ARG A 277 32.54 16.26 6.18
CA ARG A 277 32.69 16.58 7.61
C ARG A 277 33.45 17.89 7.85
N GLU A 278 34.33 18.29 6.93
CA GLU A 278 35.12 19.52 7.03
C GLU A 278 34.42 20.73 6.41
N ILE A 279 33.38 20.51 5.59
CA ILE A 279 32.78 21.53 4.72
C ILE A 279 31.38 21.92 5.19
N LEU A 280 30.62 20.93 5.67
CA LEU A 280 29.25 21.11 6.12
C LEU A 280 29.28 21.67 7.54
N GLN A 281 28.69 22.85 7.72
CA GLN A 281 28.55 23.48 9.03
C GLN A 281 27.22 23.06 9.67
N LEU A 282 27.24 22.83 10.99
CA LEU A 282 26.04 22.49 11.75
C LEU A 282 24.93 23.54 11.55
N PRO A 283 23.64 23.15 11.53
CA PRO A 283 23.09 21.87 11.98
C PRO A 283 22.88 20.83 10.85
N VAL A 284 23.68 20.86 9.79
CA VAL A 284 23.58 19.89 8.69
C VAL A 284 23.98 18.49 9.19
N LEU A 285 23.06 17.54 9.10
CA LEU A 285 23.33 16.12 9.35
C LEU A 285 23.57 15.44 8.01
N HIS A 286 24.56 14.56 7.95
CA HIS A 286 24.82 13.78 6.74
C HIS A 286 25.20 12.33 7.06
N ARG A 287 24.72 11.41 6.23
CA ARG A 287 24.93 9.97 6.40
C ARG A 287 25.03 9.27 5.06
N VAL A 288 25.84 8.21 4.98
CA VAL A 288 25.90 7.32 3.81
C VAL A 288 25.08 6.06 4.05
N ARG A 289 24.39 5.63 3.00
CA ARG A 289 23.70 4.34 2.89
C ARG A 289 23.89 3.84 1.45
N ASP A 290 24.60 2.72 1.30
CA ASP A 290 25.01 2.20 -0.01
C ASP A 290 25.71 3.28 -0.85
N ASN A 291 25.26 3.52 -2.08
CA ASN A 291 25.76 4.58 -2.95
C ASN A 291 25.00 5.91 -2.81
N TRP A 292 24.30 6.13 -1.70
CA TRP A 292 23.58 7.37 -1.41
C TRP A 292 24.18 8.09 -0.22
N MET A 293 24.22 9.41 -0.30
CA MET A 293 24.51 10.29 0.82
C MET A 293 23.28 11.13 1.12
N ASP A 294 22.71 10.94 2.30
CA ASP A 294 21.61 11.74 2.82
C ASP A 294 22.19 13.03 3.39
N ILE A 295 21.71 14.19 2.91
CA ILE A 295 22.01 15.52 3.47
C ILE A 295 20.72 16.07 4.08
N VAL A 296 20.77 16.43 5.35
CA VAL A 296 19.60 16.76 6.15
C VAL A 296 19.82 18.10 6.86
N VAL A 297 18.87 19.01 6.71
CA VAL A 297 18.87 20.32 7.36
C VAL A 297 17.59 20.47 8.19
N PRO A 298 17.70 20.52 9.53
CA PRO A 298 16.58 20.86 10.38
C PRO A 298 16.27 22.36 10.29
N LEU A 299 14.99 22.70 10.29
CA LEU A 299 14.47 24.05 10.32
C LEU A 299 13.62 24.23 11.57
N GLU A 300 14.15 24.95 12.54
CA GLU A 300 13.42 25.28 13.76
C GLU A 300 12.32 26.31 13.47
N LEU A 301 11.08 26.01 13.86
CA LEU A 301 9.97 26.96 13.71
C LEU A 301 9.91 27.94 14.89
N GLY A 302 10.49 27.57 16.04
CA GLY A 302 10.42 28.34 17.29
C GLY A 302 9.05 28.37 17.97
N GLU A 303 8.04 27.77 17.33
CA GLU A 303 6.68 27.62 17.84
C GLU A 303 6.01 26.41 17.17
N PRO A 304 4.87 25.91 17.71
CA PRO A 304 4.15 24.82 17.07
C PRO A 304 3.74 25.16 15.64
N LEU A 305 3.80 24.18 14.73
CA LEU A 305 3.46 24.32 13.32
C LEU A 305 2.09 24.96 13.11
N SER A 306 1.11 24.65 13.97
CA SER A 306 -0.24 25.22 13.95
C SER A 306 -0.28 26.75 14.10
N ARG A 307 0.71 27.35 14.77
CA ARG A 307 0.90 28.81 14.84
C ARG A 307 1.82 29.32 13.75
N ALA A 308 2.91 28.61 13.49
CA ALA A 308 3.90 29.01 12.49
C ALA A 308 3.26 29.21 11.10
N CYS A 309 2.39 28.29 10.68
CA CYS A 309 1.71 28.36 9.39
C CYS A 309 0.69 29.51 9.27
N MET A 310 0.27 30.13 10.39
CA MET A 310 -0.61 31.31 10.37
C MET A 310 0.15 32.60 9.98
N ARG A 311 1.50 32.57 9.98
CA ARG A 311 2.32 33.74 9.61
C ARG A 311 2.41 33.99 8.10
N GLY A 312 1.68 33.23 7.28
CA GLY A 312 1.55 33.44 5.84
C GLY A 312 2.90 33.49 5.13
N GLU A 313 3.21 34.61 4.48
CA GLU A 313 4.44 34.81 3.71
C GLU A 313 5.71 34.59 4.53
N LYS A 314 5.73 34.94 5.82
CA LYS A 314 6.92 34.71 6.67
C LYS A 314 7.23 33.22 6.83
N PHE A 315 6.20 32.39 6.91
CA PHE A 315 6.35 30.94 7.00
C PHE A 315 6.86 30.35 5.68
N VAL A 316 6.30 30.80 4.55
CA VAL A 316 6.76 30.40 3.22
C VAL A 316 8.21 30.81 2.97
N ALA A 317 8.59 32.03 3.36
CA ALA A 317 9.95 32.54 3.23
C ALA A 317 10.96 31.74 4.07
N LEU A 318 10.59 31.34 5.30
CA LEU A 318 11.41 30.49 6.16
C LEU A 318 11.75 29.16 5.47
N ILE A 319 10.75 28.49 4.91
CA ILE A 319 10.94 27.20 4.23
C ILE A 319 11.80 27.38 2.98
N ARG A 320 11.53 28.40 2.16
CA ARG A 320 12.34 28.71 0.96
C ARG A 320 13.80 28.96 1.32
N SER A 321 14.07 29.75 2.36
CA SER A 321 15.43 29.96 2.85
C SER A 321 16.12 28.66 3.28
N GLY A 322 15.37 27.73 3.86
CA GLY A 322 15.87 26.40 4.20
C GLY A 322 16.19 25.55 2.97
N ILE A 323 15.35 25.60 1.94
CA ILE A 323 15.57 24.92 0.65
C ILE A 323 16.86 25.43 0.01
N ASP A 324 17.02 26.75 -0.05
CA ASP A 324 18.22 27.38 -0.61
C ASP A 324 19.47 26.97 0.18
N ALA A 325 19.37 26.89 1.51
CA ALA A 325 20.46 26.45 2.37
C ALA A 325 20.86 24.98 2.09
N VAL A 326 19.90 24.05 2.06
CA VAL A 326 20.24 22.63 1.82
C VAL A 326 20.76 22.40 0.40
N LEU A 327 20.23 23.08 -0.61
CA LEU A 327 20.72 22.99 -1.98
C LEU A 327 22.16 23.52 -2.12
N LYS A 328 22.49 24.61 -1.41
CA LYS A 328 23.86 25.14 -1.37
C LYS A 328 24.82 24.13 -0.74
N GLU A 329 24.41 23.43 0.31
CA GLU A 329 25.23 22.37 0.92
C GLU A 329 25.42 21.18 -0.03
N VAL A 330 24.35 20.73 -0.71
CA VAL A 330 24.43 19.67 -1.73
C VAL A 330 25.41 20.05 -2.85
N GLU A 331 25.39 21.30 -3.30
CA GLU A 331 26.29 21.79 -4.33
C GLU A 331 27.76 21.75 -3.89
N LYS A 332 28.06 22.12 -2.64
CA LYS A 332 29.42 22.00 -2.08
C LYS A 332 29.90 20.55 -2.09
N VAL A 333 29.04 19.60 -1.70
CA VAL A 333 29.36 18.18 -1.71
C VAL A 333 29.66 17.70 -3.13
N ARG A 334 28.83 18.04 -4.12
CA ARG A 334 29.07 17.66 -5.52
C ARG A 334 30.38 18.24 -6.05
N ARG A 335 30.67 19.53 -5.82
CA ARG A 335 31.88 20.20 -6.32
C ARG A 335 33.17 19.57 -5.78
N LYS A 336 33.21 19.23 -4.49
CA LYS A 336 34.42 18.68 -3.84
C LYS A 336 34.60 17.15 -4.03
N THR A 337 33.59 16.48 -4.56
CA THR A 337 33.66 15.06 -4.97
C THR A 337 34.04 14.91 -6.44
N ALA A 338 33.77 15.91 -7.28
CA ALA A 338 34.21 15.95 -8.68
C ALA A 338 35.71 16.31 -8.85
N SER A 339 36.36 16.79 -7.78
CA SER A 339 37.80 17.13 -7.67
C SER A 339 38.59 16.05 -6.94
#